data_AF-A0A965VP59-F1
#
_entry.id   AF-A0A965VP59-F1
#
_cell.length_a   1.000
_cell.length_b   1.000
_cell.length_c   1.000
_cell.angle_alpha   90.00
_cell.angle_beta   90.00
_cell.angle_gamma   90.00
#
_symmetry.space_group_name_H-M   'P 1'
#
loop_
_entity.id
_entity.type
_entity.pdbx_description
1 polymer ?
#
loop_
_entity_poly.entity_id
_entity_poly.type
_entity_poly.pdbx_seq_one_letter_code
_entity_poly.pdbx_strand_id
1 'polypeptide(L)'
;MQDYLYQTVSEKQAFEAYKLYVAIKNHFTSPTYDYFKYKGRTKASFNTFNKRSDKYFFYKLADRKDKIGYLVANFVSSGNNWVGDLVCSEEGERSYRRFIRYRDSVSYNFNIDLDRLLDQFDCNFKVIEGQHPPLLIKYLQNEIYLETLVILDDMIGFAKHWN
;
A
#
# COMPACT_ATOMS: atom_id res chain seq x y z
N MET A 1 -24.46 -9.02 20.58
CA MET A 1 -24.01 -8.25 19.39
C MET A 1 -22.70 -8.77 18.82
N GLN A 2 -21.75 -9.23 19.67
CA GLN A 2 -20.50 -9.86 19.23
C GLN A 2 -20.71 -11.24 18.60
N ASP A 3 -21.75 -11.98 19.02
CA ASP A 3 -22.02 -13.36 18.54
C ASP A 3 -22.55 -13.46 17.10
N TYR A 4 -23.15 -12.40 16.54
CA TYR A 4 -23.70 -12.42 15.19
C TYR A 4 -22.66 -12.22 14.08
N LEU A 5 -21.50 -11.62 14.41
CA LEU A 5 -20.41 -11.39 13.44
C LEU A 5 -19.59 -12.66 13.16
N TYR A 6 -19.73 -13.72 13.97
CA TYR A 6 -19.03 -14.99 13.77
C TYR A 6 -19.70 -15.94 12.78
N GLN A 7 -20.84 -15.57 12.19
CA GLN A 7 -21.61 -16.49 11.32
C GLN A 7 -21.06 -16.62 9.89
N THR A 8 -20.10 -15.79 9.44
CA THR A 8 -19.50 -15.90 8.08
C THR A 8 -17.99 -16.10 8.05
N VAL A 9 -17.25 -15.53 9.01
CA VAL A 9 -15.78 -15.60 9.06
C VAL A 9 -15.31 -16.43 10.26
N SER A 10 -14.62 -17.53 9.97
CA SER A 10 -14.03 -18.39 11.00
C SER A 10 -12.80 -17.76 11.67
N GLU A 11 -12.51 -18.20 12.89
CA GLU A 11 -11.31 -17.77 13.63
C GLU A 11 -10.00 -18.10 12.87
N LYS A 12 -9.99 -19.21 12.12
CA LYS A 12 -8.89 -19.56 11.22
C LYS A 12 -8.69 -18.50 10.13
N GLN A 13 -9.75 -18.03 9.48
CA GLN A 13 -9.68 -16.98 8.46
C GLN A 13 -9.20 -15.65 9.05
N ALA A 14 -9.68 -15.28 10.23
CA ALA A 14 -9.21 -14.09 10.94
C ALA A 14 -7.71 -14.18 11.29
N PHE A 15 -7.25 -15.35 11.73
CA PHE A 15 -5.82 -15.59 11.99
C PHE A 15 -4.97 -15.50 10.71
N GLU A 16 -5.44 -16.04 9.58
CA GLU A 16 -4.76 -15.87 8.29
C GLU A 16 -4.68 -14.39 7.88
N ALA A 17 -5.75 -13.62 8.06
CA ALA A 17 -5.74 -12.17 7.81
C ALA A 17 -4.77 -11.42 8.73
N TYR A 18 -4.65 -11.82 10.00
CA TYR A 18 -3.64 -11.30 10.91
C TYR A 18 -2.22 -11.59 10.42
N LYS A 19 -1.92 -12.83 10.03
CA LYS A 19 -0.60 -13.17 9.47
C LYS A 19 -0.27 -12.34 8.23
N LEU A 20 -1.25 -12.16 7.34
CA LEU A 20 -1.11 -11.35 6.14
C LEU A 20 -0.81 -9.88 6.48
N TYR A 21 -1.57 -9.30 7.41
CA TYR A 21 -1.33 -7.95 7.91
C TYR A 21 0.08 -7.81 8.47
N VAL A 22 0.54 -8.75 9.30
CA VAL A 22 1.90 -8.73 9.86
C VAL A 22 2.96 -8.81 8.75
N ALA A 23 2.74 -9.67 7.76
CA ALA A 23 3.67 -9.86 6.65
C ALA A 23 3.84 -8.57 5.84
N ILE A 24 2.72 -7.95 5.44
CA ILE A 24 2.74 -6.74 4.62
C ILE A 24 3.26 -5.56 5.45
N LYS A 25 2.79 -5.39 6.69
CA LYS A 25 3.31 -4.36 7.59
C LYS A 25 4.83 -4.44 7.72
N ASN A 26 5.36 -5.62 8.02
CA ASN A 26 6.80 -5.80 8.18
C ASN A 26 7.57 -5.48 6.89
N HIS A 27 6.99 -5.71 5.71
CA HIS A 27 7.63 -5.36 4.45
C HIS A 27 7.82 -3.85 4.28
N PHE A 28 6.85 -3.05 4.74
CA PHE A 28 6.95 -1.59 4.69
C PHE A 28 7.75 -0.99 5.86
N THR A 29 7.78 -1.64 7.03
CA THR A 29 8.35 -1.03 8.24
C THR A 29 9.66 -1.64 8.72
N SER A 30 10.00 -2.87 8.32
CA SER A 30 11.22 -3.55 8.78
C SER A 30 12.30 -3.49 7.71
N PRO A 31 13.52 -3.03 8.04
CA PRO A 31 14.63 -3.01 7.09
C PRO A 31 15.14 -4.40 6.70
N THR A 32 14.68 -5.47 7.37
CA THR A 32 15.20 -6.84 7.20
C THR A 32 14.17 -7.83 6.66
N TYR A 33 12.90 -7.43 6.56
CA TYR A 33 11.82 -8.30 6.13
C TYR A 33 11.39 -7.96 4.70
N ASP A 34 11.38 -8.96 3.84
CA ASP A 34 10.93 -8.86 2.46
C ASP A 34 9.78 -9.85 2.22
N TYR A 35 8.60 -9.31 1.87
CA TYR A 35 7.41 -10.12 1.64
C TYR A 35 7.60 -11.16 0.54
N PHE A 36 8.23 -10.80 -0.57
CA PHE A 36 8.41 -11.65 -1.73
C PHE A 36 9.47 -12.73 -1.44
N LYS A 37 10.60 -12.36 -0.84
CA LYS A 37 11.65 -13.30 -0.42
C LYS A 37 11.12 -14.37 0.53
N TYR A 38 10.35 -13.97 1.53
CA TYR A 38 9.81 -14.90 2.54
C TYR A 38 8.43 -15.48 2.17
N LYS A 39 7.90 -15.16 0.98
CA LYS A 39 6.57 -15.61 0.50
C LYS A 39 5.46 -15.36 1.53
N GLY A 40 5.48 -14.20 2.17
CA GLY A 40 4.52 -13.80 3.20
C GLY A 40 4.58 -14.57 4.52
N ARG A 41 5.61 -15.39 4.75
CA ARG A 41 5.75 -16.16 6.01
C ARG A 41 6.11 -15.25 7.18
N THR A 42 5.39 -15.40 8.29
CA THR A 42 5.65 -14.67 9.53
C THR A 42 5.79 -15.62 10.71
N LYS A 43 6.38 -15.14 11.82
CA LYS A 43 6.45 -15.87 13.10
C LYS A 43 5.18 -15.69 13.95
N ALA A 44 4.12 -15.11 13.39
CA ALA A 44 2.88 -14.86 14.11
C ALA A 44 2.22 -16.18 14.52
N SER A 45 1.92 -16.32 15.82
CA SER A 45 1.31 -17.52 16.39
C SER A 45 -0.17 -17.31 16.71
N PHE A 46 -0.94 -18.40 16.68
CA PHE A 46 -2.36 -18.37 17.03
C PHE A 46 -2.58 -17.93 18.49
N ASN A 47 -1.73 -18.39 19.41
CA ASN A 47 -1.78 -17.99 20.81
C ASN A 47 -1.55 -16.48 20.99
N THR A 48 -0.65 -15.88 20.20
CA THR A 48 -0.45 -14.43 20.20
C THR A 48 -1.68 -13.70 19.66
N PHE A 49 -2.29 -14.21 18.59
CA PHE A 49 -3.50 -13.66 17.99
C PHE A 49 -4.68 -13.66 18.98
N ASN A 50 -4.94 -14.79 19.65
CA ASN A 50 -6.08 -14.92 20.57
C ASN A 50 -6.03 -13.98 21.77
N LYS A 51 -4.83 -13.56 22.19
CA LYS A 51 -4.63 -12.61 23.29
C LYS A 51 -4.86 -11.15 22.88
N ARG A 52 -5.03 -10.85 21.58
CA ARG A 52 -5.22 -9.49 21.10
C ARG A 52 -6.64 -8.98 21.41
N SER A 53 -6.72 -7.81 22.02
CA SER A 53 -7.98 -7.09 22.26
C SER A 53 -8.63 -6.59 20.97
N ASP A 54 -7.82 -6.28 19.96
CA ASP A 54 -8.24 -5.73 18.68
C ASP A 54 -8.53 -6.80 17.61
N LYS A 55 -8.71 -8.07 18.03
CA LYS A 55 -8.90 -9.21 17.14
C LYS A 55 -10.04 -9.03 16.13
N TYR A 56 -11.09 -8.31 16.54
CA TYR A 56 -12.27 -8.01 15.74
C TYR A 56 -11.95 -7.39 14.38
N PHE A 57 -10.93 -6.53 14.28
CA PHE A 57 -10.57 -5.91 13.00
C PHE A 57 -10.02 -6.93 11.99
N PHE A 58 -9.40 -8.01 12.46
CA PHE A 58 -8.94 -9.08 11.56
C PHE A 58 -10.09 -9.93 11.04
N TYR A 59 -11.21 -10.06 11.76
CA TYR A 59 -12.43 -10.66 11.21
C TYR A 59 -13.00 -9.80 10.08
N LYS A 60 -13.07 -8.48 10.27
CA LYS A 60 -13.47 -7.55 9.21
C LYS A 60 -12.53 -7.59 8.00
N LEU A 61 -11.23 -7.62 8.24
CA LEU A 61 -10.23 -7.73 7.16
C LEU A 61 -10.36 -9.07 6.42
N ALA A 62 -10.63 -10.17 7.13
CA ALA A 62 -10.80 -11.49 6.54
C ALA A 62 -12.02 -11.58 5.60
N ASP A 63 -13.05 -10.77 5.83
CA ASP A 63 -14.24 -10.69 4.97
C ASP A 63 -13.97 -9.94 3.64
N ARG A 64 -12.94 -9.09 3.58
CA ARG A 64 -12.61 -8.34 2.35
C ARG A 64 -12.15 -9.28 1.24
N LYS A 65 -12.61 -9.05 0.00
CA LYS A 65 -12.20 -9.81 -1.18
C LYS A 65 -10.71 -9.59 -1.50
N ASP A 66 -10.30 -8.33 -1.71
CA ASP A 66 -8.92 -7.96 -2.02
C ASP A 66 -8.19 -7.44 -0.77
N LYS A 67 -7.74 -8.38 0.08
CA LYS A 67 -7.06 -8.05 1.34
C LYS A 67 -5.68 -7.45 1.12
N ILE A 68 -4.96 -7.96 0.11
CA ILE A 68 -3.59 -7.54 -0.20
C ILE A 68 -3.61 -6.13 -0.76
N GLY A 69 -4.41 -5.87 -1.80
CA GLY A 69 -4.55 -4.55 -2.39
C GLY A 69 -5.02 -3.51 -1.37
N TYR A 70 -5.97 -3.88 -0.51
CA TYR A 70 -6.41 -3.02 0.58
C TYR A 70 -5.27 -2.65 1.53
N LEU A 71 -4.53 -3.63 2.03
CA LEU A 71 -3.40 -3.40 2.93
C LEU A 71 -2.29 -2.58 2.27
N VAL A 72 -1.90 -2.91 1.04
CA VAL A 72 -0.86 -2.19 0.28
C VAL A 72 -1.25 -0.73 0.08
N ALA A 73 -2.46 -0.45 -0.42
CA ALA A 73 -2.93 0.91 -0.66
C ALA A 73 -2.88 1.77 0.62
N ASN A 74 -3.25 1.16 1.75
CA ASN A 74 -3.26 1.81 3.05
C ASN A 74 -1.86 2.04 3.63
N PHE A 75 -0.96 1.07 3.54
CA PHE A 75 0.42 1.21 4.03
C PHE A 75 1.25 2.18 3.20
N VAL A 76 0.94 2.32 1.91
CA VAL A 76 1.58 3.32 1.03
C VAL A 76 1.05 4.72 1.32
N SER A 77 -0.27 4.85 1.58
CA SER A 77 -0.91 6.17 1.72
C SER A 77 -0.81 6.74 3.14
N SER A 78 -0.70 5.88 4.17
CA SER A 78 -0.75 6.29 5.57
C SER A 78 0.56 5.99 6.30
N GLY A 79 1.01 6.91 7.16
CA GLY A 79 2.07 6.63 8.13
C GLY A 79 1.59 5.81 9.34
N ASN A 80 0.28 5.52 9.42
CA ASN A 80 -0.34 4.81 10.52
C ASN A 80 -0.51 3.33 10.20
N ASN A 81 0.16 2.50 11.00
CA ASN A 81 0.21 1.07 10.76
C ASN A 81 -0.75 0.27 11.64
N TRP A 82 -1.66 0.89 12.40
CA TRP A 82 -2.57 0.16 13.29
C TRP A 82 -3.80 -0.38 12.56
N VAL A 83 -4.13 -1.65 12.79
CA VAL A 83 -5.20 -2.37 12.05
C VAL A 83 -6.58 -1.72 12.17
N GLY A 84 -6.89 -1.10 13.31
CA GLY A 84 -8.18 -0.44 13.53
C GLY A 84 -8.38 0.73 12.57
N ASP A 85 -7.35 1.58 12.45
CA ASP A 85 -7.37 2.73 11.56
C ASP A 85 -7.36 2.30 10.10
N LEU A 86 -6.66 1.21 9.75
CA LEU A 86 -6.69 0.72 8.38
C LEU A 86 -8.07 0.17 7.99
N VAL A 87 -8.71 -0.64 8.84
CA VAL A 87 -9.87 -1.45 8.43
C VAL A 87 -11.20 -0.70 8.60
N CYS A 88 -11.28 0.27 9.49
CA CYS A 88 -12.52 0.96 9.86
C CYS A 88 -12.52 2.47 9.60
N SER A 89 -11.45 3.06 9.06
CA SER A 89 -11.45 4.49 8.72
C SER A 89 -12.00 4.76 7.32
N GLU A 90 -12.65 5.91 7.16
CA GLU A 90 -13.04 6.41 5.84
C GLU A 90 -11.82 6.68 4.94
N GLU A 91 -10.71 7.09 5.57
CA GLU A 91 -9.44 7.34 4.90
C GLU A 91 -8.86 6.06 4.28
N GLY A 92 -8.97 4.93 4.97
CA GLY A 92 -8.49 3.66 4.43
C GLY A 92 -9.29 3.17 3.24
N GLU A 93 -10.61 3.39 3.25
CA GLU A 93 -11.45 3.15 2.08
C GLU A 93 -11.19 4.12 0.94
N ARG A 94 -10.87 5.38 1.24
CA ARG A 94 -10.50 6.37 0.23
C ARG A 94 -9.18 5.99 -0.45
N SER A 95 -8.19 5.58 0.32
CA SER A 95 -6.88 5.12 -0.17
C SER A 95 -7.03 3.89 -1.07
N TYR A 96 -7.80 2.90 -0.63
CA TYR A 96 -8.08 1.71 -1.43
C TYR A 96 -8.84 2.04 -2.72
N ARG A 97 -9.87 2.90 -2.66
CA ARG A 97 -10.59 3.32 -3.88
C ARG A 97 -9.70 4.06 -4.87
N ARG A 98 -8.79 4.92 -4.40
CA ARG A 98 -7.80 5.60 -5.26
C ARG A 98 -6.91 4.57 -5.96
N PHE A 99 -6.39 3.60 -5.20
CA PHE A 99 -5.55 2.52 -5.72
C PHE A 99 -6.28 1.70 -6.80
N ILE A 100 -7.51 1.27 -6.53
CA ILE A 100 -8.32 0.50 -7.49
C ILE A 100 -8.62 1.32 -8.75
N ARG A 101 -9.01 2.59 -8.60
CA ARG A 101 -9.25 3.48 -9.74
C ARG A 101 -8.02 3.63 -10.63
N TYR A 102 -6.83 3.73 -10.03
CA TYR A 102 -5.60 3.76 -10.82
C TYR A 102 -5.38 2.41 -11.52
N ARG A 103 -5.43 1.31 -10.76
CA ARG A 103 -5.17 -0.06 -11.23
C ARG A 103 -6.09 -0.49 -12.37
N ASP A 104 -7.37 -0.10 -12.33
CA ASP A 104 -8.34 -0.49 -13.36
C ASP A 104 -8.21 0.37 -14.63
N SER A 105 -7.39 1.43 -14.61
CA SER A 105 -7.21 2.36 -15.74
C SER A 105 -5.75 2.80 -15.89
N VAL A 106 -4.80 1.90 -15.63
CA VAL A 106 -3.35 2.22 -15.56
C VAL A 106 -2.88 2.92 -16.82
N SER A 107 -3.10 2.35 -18.00
CA SER A 107 -2.61 2.92 -19.26
C SER A 107 -3.15 4.34 -19.51
N TYR A 108 -4.43 4.57 -19.20
CA TYR A 108 -5.06 5.87 -19.37
C TYR A 108 -4.47 6.91 -18.40
N ASN A 109 -4.39 6.57 -17.11
CA ASN A 109 -3.84 7.47 -16.09
C ASN A 109 -2.35 7.75 -16.34
N PHE A 110 -1.60 6.73 -16.75
CA PHE A 110 -0.19 6.86 -17.10
C PHE A 110 0.00 7.81 -18.27
N ASN A 111 -0.75 7.66 -19.37
CA ASN A 111 -0.67 8.58 -20.51
C ASN A 111 -1.01 10.03 -20.11
N ILE A 112 -2.07 10.23 -19.31
CA ILE A 112 -2.42 11.57 -18.80
C ILE A 112 -1.30 12.17 -17.94
N ASP A 113 -0.67 11.35 -17.10
CA ASP A 113 0.43 11.82 -16.27
C ASP A 113 1.69 12.12 -17.09
N LEU A 114 1.93 11.37 -18.17
CA LEU A 114 3.00 11.67 -19.14
C LEU A 114 2.76 13.01 -19.86
N ASP A 115 1.53 13.32 -20.24
CA ASP A 115 1.17 14.61 -20.86
C ASP A 115 1.41 15.81 -19.93
N ARG A 116 1.55 15.57 -18.62
CA ARG A 116 1.87 16.62 -17.63
C ARG A 116 3.37 16.84 -17.46
N LEU A 117 4.22 15.99 -18.04
CA LEU A 117 5.67 16.09 -17.93
C LEU A 117 6.22 17.19 -18.84
N LEU A 118 7.46 17.59 -18.59
CA LEU A 118 8.19 18.50 -19.47
C LEU A 118 8.50 17.82 -20.81
N ASP A 119 8.33 18.55 -21.92
CA ASP A 119 8.62 18.09 -23.28
C ASP A 119 10.05 17.53 -23.42
N GLN A 120 11.02 18.20 -22.79
CA GLN A 120 12.36 17.66 -22.64
C GLN A 120 12.35 16.58 -21.55
N PHE A 121 12.00 15.35 -21.95
CA PHE A 121 11.72 14.22 -21.06
C PHE A 121 12.77 14.04 -19.96
N ASP A 122 14.06 14.03 -20.31
CA ASP A 122 15.16 13.82 -19.35
C ASP A 122 15.20 14.88 -18.23
N CYS A 123 14.72 16.10 -18.49
CA CYS A 123 14.71 17.16 -17.48
C CYS A 123 13.74 16.87 -16.32
N ASN A 124 12.75 15.98 -16.51
CA ASN A 124 11.84 15.59 -15.44
C ASN A 124 12.54 14.87 -14.27
N PHE A 125 13.70 14.26 -14.53
CA PHE A 125 14.42 13.42 -13.56
C PHE A 125 15.68 14.05 -12.98
N LYS A 126 16.14 15.18 -13.54
CA LYS A 126 17.40 15.81 -13.13
C LYS A 126 17.24 16.59 -11.83
N VAL A 127 18.15 16.34 -10.89
CA VAL A 127 18.36 17.18 -9.70
C VAL A 127 19.26 18.34 -10.11
N ILE A 128 18.73 19.57 -10.04
CA ILE A 128 19.49 20.79 -10.35
C ILE A 128 19.73 21.52 -9.02
N GLU A 129 20.99 21.77 -8.68
CA GLU A 129 21.37 22.58 -7.51
C GLU A 129 20.75 22.12 -6.18
N GLY A 130 20.57 20.81 -6.00
CA GLY A 130 19.98 20.23 -4.79
C GLY A 130 18.45 20.37 -4.70
N GLN A 131 17.77 20.85 -5.75
CA GLN A 131 16.31 20.93 -5.80
C GLN A 131 15.66 19.59 -6.12
N HIS A 132 14.41 19.43 -5.70
CA HIS A 132 13.60 18.28 -6.10
C HIS A 132 13.41 18.24 -7.63
N PRO A 133 13.61 17.09 -8.28
CA PRO A 133 13.35 16.93 -9.71
C PRO A 133 11.89 17.28 -10.05
N PRO A 134 11.61 17.81 -11.26
CA PRO A 134 10.25 18.18 -11.66
C PRO A 134 9.22 17.06 -11.50
N LEU A 135 9.59 15.80 -11.78
CA LEU A 135 8.72 14.64 -11.57
C LEU A 135 8.31 14.49 -10.09
N LEU A 136 9.27 14.63 -9.17
CA LEU A 136 9.00 14.55 -7.74
C LEU A 136 8.11 15.72 -7.28
N ILE A 137 8.36 16.93 -7.78
CA ILE A 137 7.53 18.10 -7.49
C ILE A 137 6.09 17.85 -7.91
N LYS A 138 5.86 17.37 -9.14
CA LYS A 138 4.53 17.05 -9.66
C LYS A 138 3.82 16.00 -8.81
N TYR A 139 4.53 14.99 -8.36
CA TYR A 139 3.98 14.00 -7.44
C TYR A 139 3.57 14.61 -6.10
N LEU A 140 4.44 15.41 -5.48
CA LEU A 140 4.17 16.09 -4.20
C LEU A 140 3.00 17.08 -4.29
N GLN A 141 2.79 17.69 -5.46
CA GLN A 141 1.65 18.54 -5.77
C GLN A 141 0.35 17.75 -6.07
N ASN A 142 0.40 16.41 -6.04
CA ASN A 142 -0.68 15.52 -6.47
C ASN A 142 -1.11 15.73 -7.94
N GLU A 143 -0.22 16.24 -8.79
CA GLU A 143 -0.46 16.36 -10.23
C GLU A 143 -0.31 15.02 -10.95
N ILE A 144 0.45 14.07 -10.39
CA ILE A 144 0.63 12.73 -10.96
C ILE A 144 0.55 11.67 -9.86
N TYR A 145 0.29 10.42 -10.25
CA TYR A 145 0.19 9.29 -9.34
C TYR A 145 1.57 8.72 -8.96
N LEU A 146 1.67 8.12 -7.76
CA LEU A 146 2.89 7.44 -7.32
C LEU A 146 3.23 6.29 -8.27
N GLU A 147 2.22 5.58 -8.74
CA GLU A 147 2.35 4.47 -9.66
C GLU A 147 3.04 4.89 -10.97
N THR A 148 2.83 6.13 -11.44
CA THR A 148 3.54 6.68 -12.61
C THR A 148 5.04 6.79 -12.33
N LEU A 149 5.43 7.22 -11.13
CA LEU A 149 6.84 7.27 -10.73
C LEU A 149 7.44 5.86 -10.70
N VAL A 150 6.72 4.89 -10.15
CA VAL A 150 7.18 3.49 -10.06
C VAL A 150 7.34 2.88 -11.46
N ILE A 151 6.39 3.10 -12.38
CA ILE A 151 6.49 2.61 -13.76
C ILE A 151 7.69 3.24 -14.47
N LEU A 152 7.86 4.55 -14.37
CA LEU A 152 9.00 5.23 -14.97
C LEU A 152 10.32 4.73 -14.37
N ASP A 153 10.40 4.52 -13.06
CA ASP A 153 11.61 4.03 -12.41
C ASP A 153 11.94 2.60 -12.81
N ASP A 154 10.94 1.73 -12.99
CA ASP A 154 11.15 0.38 -13.52
C ASP A 154 11.74 0.42 -14.96
N MET A 155 11.31 1.39 -15.77
CA MET A 155 11.76 1.53 -17.15
C MET A 155 13.17 2.13 -17.29
N ILE A 156 13.50 3.17 -16.52
CA ILE A 156 14.76 3.94 -16.70
C ILE A 156 15.66 3.97 -15.47
N GLY A 157 15.19 3.53 -14.31
CA GLY A 157 15.94 3.44 -13.06
C GLY A 157 16.44 4.80 -12.55
N PHE A 158 15.61 5.84 -12.59
CA PHE A 158 16.02 7.19 -12.20
C PHE A 158 16.16 7.36 -10.68
N ALA A 159 15.42 6.62 -9.86
CA ALA A 159 15.33 6.85 -8.42
C ALA A 159 16.67 6.63 -7.71
N LYS A 160 17.52 5.74 -8.22
CA LYS A 160 18.89 5.52 -7.70
C LYS A 160 19.79 6.76 -7.81
N HIS A 161 19.42 7.72 -8.66
CA HIS A 161 20.13 8.98 -8.89
C HIS A 161 19.57 10.15 -8.07
N TRP A 162 18.52 9.94 -7.27
CA TRP A 162 17.91 10.96 -6.41
C TRP A 162 18.42 10.92 -4.95
N ASN A 163 19.46 10.12 -4.68
CA ASN A 163 20.10 10.00 -3.36
C ASN A 163 21.14 11.08 -3.10
#